data_AF-A0AA37SW36-F1
#
_entry.id   AF-A0AA37SW36-F1
#
_cell.length_a   1.000
_cell.length_b   1.000
_cell.length_c   1.000
_cell.angle_alpha   90.00
_cell.angle_beta   90.00
_cell.angle_gamma   90.00
#
_symmetry.space_group_name_H-M   'P 1'
#
loop_
_entity.id
_entity.type
_entity.pdbx_description
1 polymer ?
#
loop_
_entity_poly.entity_id
_entity_poly.type
_entity_poly.pdbx_seq_one_letter_code
_entity_poly.pdbx_strand_id
1 'polypeptide(L)'
;MFEWLTQNQYFIISMQVLVTMLIVPIMSSRLLTSITFNYGLKTFPDASAELKAFLVSAKKVFWTLVVFIFCFSCALVIHAMVNNTELLNWDNQSGLMVLYLLSMLPIITMSLMHRRLFKVLKAYSGSKRTASLRPRLLKDFVSRPLLAMIVAANLLFVITVLYFVQHPFDGFAGYANLVGLIVLDILFTVIIVVVFKDNKSGAFAKPEQRDAFKRKAIHINMLILALALFHISLSIWVAGTDLREYKLLTQSLFLQLVLVITAATLTLPKEMFQTDTIA
;
A
#
# COMPACT_ATOMS: atom_id res chain seq x y z
N MET A 1 -20.86 -24.43 -18.38
CA MET A 1 -20.94 -23.09 -17.73
C MET A 1 -20.25 -23.11 -16.35
N PHE A 2 -20.52 -24.11 -15.51
CA PHE A 2 -19.91 -24.27 -14.17
C PHE A 2 -18.37 -24.42 -14.19
N GLU A 3 -17.81 -25.20 -15.13
CA GLU A 3 -16.35 -25.38 -15.27
C GLU A 3 -15.60 -24.11 -15.70
N TRP A 4 -16.24 -23.25 -16.50
CA TRP A 4 -15.65 -21.98 -16.94
C TRP A 4 -15.58 -20.98 -15.78
N LEU A 5 -16.61 -20.95 -14.93
CA LEU A 5 -16.67 -20.11 -13.73
C LEU A 5 -15.64 -20.53 -12.68
N THR A 6 -15.49 -21.82 -12.41
CA THR A 6 -14.48 -22.33 -11.47
C THR A 6 -13.05 -22.14 -11.99
N GLN A 7 -12.80 -22.35 -13.29
CA GLN A 7 -11.51 -22.03 -13.91
C GLN A 7 -11.18 -20.53 -13.80
N ASN A 8 -12.17 -19.65 -13.98
CA ASN A 8 -11.97 -18.20 -13.87
C ASN A 8 -11.63 -17.77 -12.44
N GLN A 9 -12.23 -18.40 -11.43
CA GLN A 9 -11.95 -18.10 -10.01
C GLN A 9 -10.51 -18.44 -9.60
N TYR A 10 -10.05 -19.67 -9.89
CA TYR A 10 -8.67 -20.06 -9.58
C TYR A 10 -7.64 -19.27 -10.37
N PHE A 11 -7.97 -18.87 -11.61
CA PHE A 11 -7.14 -17.96 -12.39
C PHE A 11 -6.98 -16.60 -11.72
N ILE A 12 -8.08 -15.98 -11.25
CA ILE A 12 -8.06 -14.70 -10.53
C ILE A 12 -7.24 -14.79 -9.24
N ILE A 13 -7.43 -15.87 -8.46
CA ILE A 13 -6.68 -16.11 -7.22
C ILE A 13 -5.18 -16.29 -7.52
N SER A 14 -4.84 -17.08 -8.54
CA SER A 14 -3.46 -17.32 -8.95
C SER A 14 -2.79 -16.03 -9.43
N MET A 15 -3.50 -15.22 -10.23
CA MET A 15 -3.02 -13.91 -10.66
C MET A 15 -2.76 -12.97 -9.48
N GLN A 16 -3.62 -12.97 -8.45
CA GLN A 16 -3.37 -12.21 -7.24
C GLN A 16 -2.06 -12.64 -6.57
N VAL A 17 -1.85 -13.94 -6.39
CA VAL A 17 -0.60 -14.45 -5.79
C VAL A 17 0.61 -14.03 -6.63
N LEU A 18 0.57 -14.18 -7.95
CA LEU A 18 1.68 -13.79 -8.83
C LEU A 18 1.98 -12.29 -8.75
N VAL A 19 0.98 -11.42 -8.87
CA VAL A 19 1.18 -9.97 -8.83
C VAL A 19 1.70 -9.53 -7.45
N THR A 20 1.05 -9.99 -6.37
CA THR A 20 1.34 -9.52 -5.02
C THR A 20 2.59 -10.12 -4.40
N MET A 21 2.98 -11.33 -4.79
CA MET A 21 4.11 -12.05 -4.19
C MET A 21 5.34 -12.15 -5.10
N LEU A 22 5.23 -11.77 -6.38
CA LEU A 22 6.37 -11.75 -7.30
C LEU A 22 6.69 -10.32 -7.74
N ILE A 23 5.72 -9.61 -8.35
CA ILE A 23 5.97 -8.27 -8.91
C ILE A 23 6.27 -7.26 -7.80
N VAL A 24 5.42 -7.20 -6.77
CA VAL A 24 5.57 -6.23 -5.67
C VAL A 24 6.87 -6.42 -4.88
N PRO A 25 7.31 -7.65 -4.53
CA PRO A 25 8.60 -7.86 -3.88
C PRO A 25 9.81 -7.53 -4.76
N ILE A 26 9.77 -7.86 -6.05
CA ILE A 26 10.83 -7.47 -7.00
C ILE A 26 10.96 -5.95 -7.03
N MET A 27 9.84 -5.24 -7.19
CA MET A 27 9.80 -3.78 -7.18
C MET A 27 10.40 -3.24 -5.88
N SER A 28 9.92 -3.73 -4.73
CA SER A 28 10.39 -3.30 -3.40
C SER A 28 11.90 -3.51 -3.19
N SER A 29 12.44 -4.65 -3.64
CA SER A 29 13.87 -4.96 -3.53
C SER A 29 14.74 -4.07 -4.43
N ARG A 30 14.27 -3.80 -5.66
CA ARG A 30 14.92 -2.87 -6.59
C ARG A 30 14.96 -1.46 -6.02
N LEU A 31 13.88 -1.05 -5.35
CA LEU A 31 13.80 0.27 -4.71
C LEU A 31 14.79 0.41 -3.56
N LEU A 32 14.87 -0.57 -2.65
CA LEU A 32 15.86 -0.55 -1.57
C LEU A 32 17.28 -0.45 -2.13
N THR A 33 17.58 -1.24 -3.17
CA THR A 33 18.87 -1.21 -3.87
C THR A 33 19.15 0.19 -4.44
N SER A 34 18.20 0.74 -5.18
CA SER A 34 18.31 2.07 -5.78
C SER A 34 18.57 3.15 -4.71
N ILE A 35 17.90 3.10 -3.57
CA ILE A 35 18.09 4.05 -2.48
C ILE A 35 19.49 3.92 -1.89
N THR A 36 19.95 2.71 -1.60
CA THR A 36 21.30 2.50 -1.05
C THR A 36 22.39 3.02 -1.98
N PHE A 37 22.29 2.73 -3.29
CA PHE A 37 23.32 3.14 -4.25
C PHE A 37 23.21 4.62 -4.67
N ASN A 38 22.01 5.11 -4.98
CA ASN A 38 21.84 6.46 -5.54
C ASN A 38 21.81 7.55 -4.47
N TYR A 39 21.34 7.24 -3.26
CA TYR A 39 21.29 8.19 -2.16
C TYR A 39 22.39 7.89 -1.12
N GLY A 40 22.41 6.67 -0.59
CA GLY A 40 23.32 6.29 0.50
C GLY A 40 24.80 6.46 0.15
N LEU A 41 25.28 5.75 -0.88
CA LEU A 41 26.70 5.75 -1.25
C LEU A 41 27.19 7.10 -1.82
N LYS A 42 26.32 7.85 -2.51
CA LYS A 42 26.69 9.17 -3.05
C LYS A 42 26.79 10.24 -1.96
N THR A 43 25.89 10.19 -0.97
CA THR A 43 25.82 11.21 0.08
C THR A 43 26.75 10.89 1.25
N PHE A 44 27.00 9.60 1.52
CA PHE A 44 27.80 9.13 2.65
C PHE A 44 28.83 8.08 2.17
N PRO A 45 29.92 8.50 1.50
CA PRO A 45 30.92 7.58 0.97
C PRO A 45 31.61 6.77 2.07
N ASP A 46 31.80 7.35 3.26
CA ASP A 46 32.42 6.70 4.42
C ASP A 46 31.60 5.53 4.98
N ALA A 47 30.29 5.51 4.71
CA ALA A 47 29.38 4.43 5.12
C ALA A 47 29.37 3.25 4.13
N SER A 48 30.17 3.27 3.06
CA SER A 48 30.06 2.33 1.93
C SER A 48 30.17 0.86 2.30
N ALA A 49 31.13 0.50 3.18
CA ALA A 49 31.32 -0.87 3.62
C ALA A 49 30.10 -1.39 4.42
N GLU A 50 29.62 -0.60 5.39
CA GLU A 50 28.47 -0.95 6.22
C GLU A 50 27.18 -1.01 5.40
N LEU A 51 26.97 -0.07 4.46
CA LEU A 51 25.81 -0.04 3.58
C LEU A 51 25.72 -1.27 2.67
N LYS A 52 26.85 -1.73 2.12
CA LYS A 52 26.91 -2.95 1.32
C LYS A 52 26.61 -4.19 2.16
N ALA A 53 27.22 -4.31 3.34
CA ALA A 53 26.96 -5.42 4.26
C ALA A 53 25.49 -5.47 4.70
N PHE A 54 24.92 -4.31 5.04
CA PHE A 54 23.50 -4.15 5.35
C PHE A 54 22.61 -4.61 4.18
N LEU A 55 22.91 -4.17 2.95
CA LEU A 55 22.09 -4.50 1.78
C LEU A 55 22.06 -6.00 1.50
N VAL A 56 23.20 -6.70 1.62
CA VAL A 56 23.27 -8.16 1.43
C VAL A 56 22.43 -8.88 2.48
N SER A 57 22.58 -8.52 3.76
CA SER A 57 21.81 -9.11 4.86
C SER A 57 20.31 -8.83 4.71
N ALA A 58 19.94 -7.59 4.40
CA ALA A 58 18.56 -7.17 4.19
C ALA A 58 17.91 -7.94 3.02
N LYS A 59 18.60 -8.05 1.87
CA LYS A 59 18.10 -8.81 0.73
C LYS A 59 17.90 -10.28 1.07
N LYS A 60 18.84 -10.91 1.80
CA LYS A 60 18.72 -12.31 2.20
C LYS A 60 17.47 -12.52 3.05
N VAL A 61 17.32 -11.77 4.14
CA VAL A 61 16.14 -11.88 5.03
C VAL A 61 14.84 -11.62 4.28
N PHE A 62 14.82 -10.58 3.42
CA PHE A 62 13.64 -10.24 2.64
C PHE A 62 13.24 -11.34 1.66
N TRP A 63 14.19 -11.84 0.87
CA TRP A 63 13.90 -12.87 -0.14
C TRP A 63 13.58 -14.23 0.49
N THR A 64 14.20 -14.59 1.61
CA THR A 64 13.81 -15.79 2.36
C THR A 64 12.33 -15.71 2.79
N LEU A 65 11.89 -14.57 3.33
CA LEU A 65 10.50 -14.36 3.71
C LEU A 65 9.56 -14.41 2.49
N VAL A 66 9.93 -13.74 1.39
CA VAL A 66 9.13 -13.72 0.15
C VAL A 66 8.96 -15.13 -0.41
N VAL A 67 10.04 -15.90 -0.51
CA VAL A 67 9.98 -17.29 -1.02
C VAL A 67 9.12 -18.16 -0.11
N PHE A 68 9.29 -18.05 1.21
CA PHE A 68 8.48 -18.81 2.17
C PHE A 68 6.98 -18.51 1.99
N ILE A 69 6.61 -17.23 1.98
CA ILE A 69 5.21 -16.81 1.83
C ILE A 69 4.65 -17.17 0.46
N PHE A 70 5.45 -17.04 -0.60
CA PHE A 70 5.05 -17.44 -1.95
C PHE A 70 4.76 -18.94 -2.02
N CYS A 71 5.69 -19.79 -1.57
CA CYS A 71 5.50 -21.24 -1.54
C CYS A 71 4.29 -21.64 -0.69
N PHE A 72 4.11 -21.02 0.48
CA PHE A 72 2.96 -21.26 1.33
C PHE A 72 1.64 -20.89 0.64
N SER A 73 1.59 -19.72 0.00
CA SER A 73 0.41 -19.25 -0.73
C SER A 73 0.09 -20.14 -1.93
N CYS A 74 1.10 -20.54 -2.70
CA CYS A 74 0.95 -21.50 -3.80
C CYS A 74 0.43 -22.84 -3.29
N ALA A 75 0.92 -23.35 -2.17
CA ALA A 75 0.45 -24.60 -1.59
C ALA A 75 -1.04 -24.52 -1.22
N LEU A 76 -1.49 -23.40 -0.64
CA LEU A 76 -2.92 -23.17 -0.34
C LEU A 76 -3.78 -23.17 -1.60
N VAL A 77 -3.35 -22.48 -2.66
CA VAL A 77 -4.10 -22.41 -3.93
C VAL A 77 -4.12 -23.77 -4.63
N ILE A 78 -2.98 -24.47 -4.69
CA ILE A 78 -2.90 -25.81 -5.31
C ILE A 78 -3.77 -26.81 -4.53
N HIS A 79 -3.73 -26.80 -3.20
CA HIS A 79 -4.59 -27.65 -2.38
C HIS A 79 -6.08 -27.40 -2.67
N ALA A 80 -6.48 -26.13 -2.78
CA ALA A 80 -7.85 -25.76 -3.12
C ALA A 80 -8.25 -26.26 -4.53
N MET A 81 -7.36 -26.08 -5.51
CA MET A 81 -7.57 -26.53 -6.89
C MET A 81 -7.69 -28.05 -7.00
N VAL A 82 -6.80 -28.81 -6.35
CA VAL A 82 -6.80 -30.29 -6.42
C VAL A 82 -8.04 -30.88 -5.77
N ASN A 83 -8.50 -30.30 -4.66
CA ASN A 83 -9.67 -30.79 -3.93
C ASN A 83 -10.99 -30.18 -4.42
N ASN A 84 -10.96 -29.27 -5.40
CA ASN A 84 -12.13 -28.50 -5.86
C ASN A 84 -12.89 -27.81 -4.71
N THR A 85 -12.16 -27.34 -3.71
CA THR A 85 -12.71 -26.65 -2.53
C THR A 85 -12.47 -25.16 -2.61
N GLU A 86 -13.31 -24.36 -1.95
CA GLU A 86 -13.01 -22.94 -1.73
C GLU A 86 -11.68 -22.76 -0.99
N LEU A 87 -11.07 -21.58 -1.12
CA LEU A 87 -9.79 -21.31 -0.49
C LEU A 87 -9.92 -21.42 1.04
N LEU A 88 -9.13 -22.30 1.67
CA LEU A 88 -9.19 -22.61 3.11
C LEU A 88 -10.52 -23.24 3.58
N ASN A 89 -11.36 -23.75 2.67
CA ASN A 89 -12.76 -24.10 2.94
C ASN A 89 -13.59 -22.93 3.49
N TRP A 90 -13.15 -21.71 3.22
CA TRP A 90 -13.87 -20.47 3.52
C TRP A 90 -14.31 -19.83 2.23
N ASP A 91 -15.29 -18.93 2.30
CA ASP A 91 -15.70 -18.14 1.16
C ASP A 91 -14.48 -17.50 0.47
N ASN A 92 -14.43 -17.60 -0.86
CA ASN A 92 -13.27 -17.23 -1.66
C ASN A 92 -12.88 -15.75 -1.48
N GLN A 93 -13.82 -14.85 -1.12
CA GLN A 93 -13.49 -13.45 -0.83
C GLN A 93 -12.66 -13.32 0.45
N SER A 94 -13.00 -14.11 1.47
CA SER A 94 -12.25 -14.18 2.72
C SER A 94 -10.87 -14.81 2.49
N GLY A 95 -10.81 -15.85 1.66
CA GLY A 95 -9.55 -16.44 1.21
C GLY A 95 -8.61 -15.44 0.53
N LEU A 96 -9.14 -14.64 -0.41
CA LEU A 96 -8.37 -13.57 -1.06
C LEU A 96 -7.84 -12.53 -0.06
N MET A 97 -8.63 -12.19 0.97
CA MET A 97 -8.18 -11.29 2.04
C MET A 97 -7.00 -11.87 2.82
N VAL A 98 -7.03 -13.17 3.15
CA VAL A 98 -5.91 -13.84 3.83
C VAL A 98 -4.64 -13.80 2.97
N LEU A 99 -4.75 -14.11 1.68
CA LEU A 99 -3.61 -14.02 0.76
C LEU A 99 -3.05 -12.59 0.66
N TYR A 100 -3.93 -11.58 0.66
CA TYR A 100 -3.52 -10.18 0.72
C TYR A 100 -2.78 -9.86 2.02
N LEU A 101 -3.29 -10.27 3.18
CA LEU A 101 -2.63 -10.04 4.47
C LEU A 101 -1.26 -10.71 4.54
N LEU A 102 -1.12 -11.92 3.99
CA LEU A 102 0.17 -12.58 3.85
C LEU A 102 1.13 -11.76 2.97
N SER A 103 0.64 -11.18 1.87
CA SER A 103 1.46 -10.36 0.96
C SER A 103 1.88 -9.01 1.55
N MET A 104 1.23 -8.55 2.61
CA MET A 104 1.64 -7.35 3.35
C MET A 104 2.90 -7.59 4.19
N LEU A 105 3.19 -8.82 4.60
CA LEU A 105 4.35 -9.13 5.46
C LEU A 105 5.70 -8.77 4.81
N PRO A 106 5.96 -9.08 3.51
CA PRO A 106 7.14 -8.57 2.81
C PRO A 106 7.22 -7.03 2.79
N ILE A 107 6.10 -6.33 2.55
CA ILE A 107 6.08 -4.86 2.52
C ILE A 107 6.42 -4.27 3.90
N ILE A 108 5.84 -4.82 4.96
CA ILE A 108 6.12 -4.40 6.34
C ILE A 108 7.62 -4.61 6.64
N THR A 109 8.14 -5.79 6.31
CA THR A 109 9.57 -6.11 6.47
C THR A 109 10.45 -5.12 5.72
N MET A 110 10.09 -4.80 4.48
CA MET A 110 10.80 -3.82 3.67
C MET A 110 10.76 -2.41 4.29
N SER A 111 9.61 -1.98 4.82
CA SER A 111 9.49 -0.70 5.54
C SER A 111 10.40 -0.66 6.78
N LEU A 112 10.48 -1.76 7.53
CA LEU A 112 11.42 -1.90 8.66
C LEU A 112 12.89 -1.84 8.19
N MET A 113 13.22 -2.45 7.06
CA MET A 113 14.56 -2.37 6.46
C MET A 113 14.91 -0.95 6.04
N HIS A 114 13.98 -0.21 5.43
CA HIS A 114 14.20 1.21 5.13
C HIS A 114 14.47 2.01 6.41
N ARG A 115 13.74 1.77 7.49
CA ARG A 115 14.02 2.42 8.79
C ARG A 115 15.41 2.09 9.31
N ARG A 116 15.86 0.84 9.19
CA ARG A 116 17.22 0.42 9.60
C ARG A 116 18.30 1.08 8.72
N LEU A 117 18.10 1.10 7.40
CA LEU A 117 19.00 1.79 6.45
C LEU A 117 19.19 3.25 6.86
N PHE A 118 18.10 3.97 7.14
CA PHE A 118 18.17 5.36 7.55
C PHE A 118 18.81 5.56 8.93
N LYS A 119 18.74 4.59 9.84
CA LYS A 119 19.48 4.63 11.10
C LYS A 119 20.99 4.54 10.87
N VAL A 120 21.43 3.67 9.96
CA VAL A 120 22.85 3.58 9.57
C VAL A 120 23.31 4.91 8.98
N LEU A 121 22.59 5.44 7.98
CA LEU A 121 22.92 6.72 7.36
C LEU A 121 22.98 7.87 8.37
N LYS A 122 22.10 7.86 9.38
CA LYS A 122 22.10 8.86 10.45
C LYS A 122 23.37 8.84 11.30
N ALA A 123 23.99 7.68 11.51
CA ALA A 123 25.25 7.59 12.26
C ALA A 123 26.39 8.36 11.58
N TYR A 124 26.33 8.48 10.25
CA TYR A 124 27.29 9.22 9.43
C TYR A 124 26.83 10.64 9.11
N SER A 125 25.57 11.00 9.38
CA SER A 125 25.09 12.37 9.27
C SER A 125 25.57 13.18 10.47
N GLY A 126 26.37 14.23 10.23
CA GLY A 126 26.88 15.11 11.28
C GLY A 126 25.75 15.69 12.16
N SER A 127 26.10 16.16 13.37
CA SER A 127 25.13 16.58 14.40
C SER A 127 24.32 17.84 14.07
N LYS A 128 24.66 18.56 12.99
CA LYS A 128 23.99 19.82 12.61
C LYS A 128 22.60 19.55 12.04
N ARG A 129 21.57 19.81 12.85
CA ARG A 129 20.17 19.87 12.40
C ARG A 129 19.88 21.25 11.84
N THR A 130 19.48 21.32 10.58
CA THR A 130 18.89 22.54 10.02
C THR A 130 17.40 22.56 10.30
N ALA A 131 16.89 23.69 10.79
CA ALA A 131 15.47 23.92 10.99
C ALA A 131 14.98 24.90 9.93
N SER A 132 13.94 24.52 9.19
CA SER A 132 13.24 25.48 8.34
C SER A 132 12.31 26.31 9.23
N LEU A 133 12.45 27.64 9.15
CA LEU A 133 11.63 28.62 9.88
C LEU A 133 10.26 28.87 9.23
N ARG A 134 9.96 28.21 8.10
CA ARG A 134 8.70 28.41 7.39
C ARG A 134 7.54 27.77 8.15
N PRO A 135 6.44 28.50 8.43
CA PRO A 135 5.25 27.91 9.01
C PRO A 135 4.70 26.83 8.07
N ARG A 136 4.45 25.63 8.61
CA ARG A 136 3.96 24.48 7.85
C ARG A 136 2.46 24.37 8.04
N LEU A 137 1.68 24.53 6.97
CA LEU A 137 0.23 24.38 7.01
C LEU A 137 -0.15 23.03 6.37
N LEU A 138 -1.17 22.35 6.91
CA LEU A 138 -1.63 21.07 6.37
C LEU A 138 -2.01 21.16 4.88
N LYS A 139 -2.57 22.30 4.48
CA LYS A 139 -2.91 22.62 3.09
C LYS A 139 -1.72 22.54 2.12
N ASP A 140 -0.49 22.68 2.61
CA ASP A 140 0.73 22.62 1.80
C ASP A 140 1.14 21.17 1.49
N PHE A 141 0.50 20.18 2.14
CA PHE A 141 0.74 18.75 1.97
C PHE A 141 -0.44 18.01 1.34
N VAL A 142 -1.61 18.62 1.31
CA VAL A 142 -2.84 18.04 0.75
C VAL A 142 -2.99 18.47 -0.71
N SER A 143 -3.05 17.49 -1.61
CA SER A 143 -3.23 17.73 -3.04
C SER A 143 -4.70 18.06 -3.36
N ARG A 144 -4.95 19.21 -4.01
CA ARG A 144 -6.29 19.61 -4.47
C ARG A 144 -6.98 18.56 -5.36
N PRO A 145 -6.34 17.99 -6.40
CA PRO A 145 -6.99 16.97 -7.21
C PRO A 145 -7.32 15.68 -6.43
N LEU A 146 -6.46 15.27 -5.49
CA LEU A 146 -6.76 14.11 -4.64
C LEU A 146 -7.91 14.39 -3.67
N LEU A 147 -7.99 15.61 -3.14
CA LEU A 147 -9.10 16.02 -2.30
C LEU A 147 -10.42 16.01 -3.08
N ALA A 148 -10.42 16.57 -4.31
CA ALA A 148 -11.58 16.54 -5.19
C ALA A 148 -12.02 15.11 -5.51
N MET A 149 -11.07 14.21 -5.74
CA MET A 149 -11.34 12.79 -5.97
C MET A 149 -11.95 12.09 -4.75
N ILE A 150 -11.48 12.38 -3.53
CA ILE A 150 -12.09 11.85 -2.28
C ILE A 150 -13.51 12.37 -2.12
N VAL A 151 -13.75 13.66 -2.40
CA VAL A 151 -15.10 14.25 -2.33
C VAL A 151 -16.02 13.57 -3.35
N ALA A 152 -15.57 13.37 -4.59
CA ALA A 152 -16.33 12.65 -5.60
C ALA A 152 -16.63 11.19 -5.20
N ALA A 153 -15.64 10.49 -4.64
CA ALA A 153 -15.82 9.11 -4.17
C ALA A 153 -16.80 9.02 -2.99
N ASN A 154 -16.75 9.98 -2.06
CA ASN A 154 -17.71 10.11 -0.97
C ASN A 154 -19.14 10.36 -1.47
N LEU A 155 -19.32 11.31 -2.40
CA LEU A 155 -20.62 11.60 -2.99
C LEU A 155 -21.18 10.37 -3.71
N LEU A 156 -20.34 9.66 -4.49
CA LEU A 156 -20.73 8.43 -5.16
C LEU A 156 -21.17 7.35 -4.16
N PHE A 157 -20.45 7.19 -3.06
CA PHE A 157 -20.80 6.24 -2.01
C PHE A 157 -22.16 6.59 -1.38
N VAL A 158 -22.37 7.86 -1.02
CA VAL A 158 -23.65 8.33 -0.44
C VAL A 158 -24.80 8.10 -1.41
N ILE A 159 -24.64 8.46 -2.69
CA ILE A 159 -25.66 8.23 -3.73
C ILE A 159 -25.97 6.73 -3.86
N THR A 160 -24.93 5.89 -3.85
CA THR A 160 -25.07 4.42 -3.91
C THR A 160 -25.87 3.90 -2.72
N VAL A 161 -25.57 4.34 -1.50
CA VAL A 161 -26.33 3.95 -0.31
C VAL A 161 -27.78 4.41 -0.40
N LEU A 162 -28.04 5.66 -0.78
CA LEU A 162 -29.40 6.19 -0.90
C LEU A 162 -30.22 5.42 -1.94
N TYR A 163 -29.62 5.04 -3.07
CA TYR A 163 -30.25 4.23 -4.10
C TYR A 163 -30.68 2.85 -3.56
N PHE A 164 -29.77 2.13 -2.88
CA PHE A 164 -30.04 0.81 -2.34
C PHE A 164 -30.86 0.82 -1.03
N VAL A 165 -31.01 1.97 -0.37
CA VAL A 165 -32.04 2.14 0.67
C VAL A 165 -33.45 2.06 0.06
N GLN A 166 -33.63 2.59 -1.16
CA GLN A 166 -34.90 2.52 -1.89
C GLN A 166 -35.10 1.16 -2.58
N HIS A 167 -34.00 0.51 -2.96
CA HIS A 167 -33.99 -0.79 -3.63
C HIS A 167 -33.15 -1.81 -2.84
N PRO A 168 -33.59 -2.22 -1.64
CA PRO A 168 -32.78 -3.07 -0.77
C PRO A 168 -32.55 -4.46 -1.37
N PHE A 169 -31.40 -5.05 -1.04
CA PHE A 169 -31.05 -6.43 -1.35
C PHE A 169 -30.49 -7.13 -0.11
N ASP A 170 -30.44 -8.46 -0.14
CA ASP A 170 -29.99 -9.26 1.00
C ASP A 170 -28.54 -8.94 1.40
N GLY A 171 -28.35 -8.66 2.70
CA GLY A 171 -27.04 -8.27 3.25
C GLY A 171 -26.73 -6.77 3.14
N PHE A 172 -27.62 -5.94 2.57
CA PHE A 172 -27.44 -4.49 2.57
C PHE A 172 -27.77 -3.88 3.94
N ALA A 173 -26.80 -3.22 4.56
CA ALA A 173 -26.94 -2.67 5.92
C ALA A 173 -27.70 -1.32 6.01
N GLY A 174 -28.35 -0.85 4.93
CA GLY A 174 -29.09 0.42 4.95
C GLY A 174 -28.19 1.62 5.28
N TYR A 175 -28.71 2.55 6.09
CA TYR A 175 -27.97 3.73 6.55
C TYR A 175 -26.76 3.41 7.44
N ALA A 176 -26.65 2.20 8.01
CA ALA A 176 -25.47 1.81 8.78
C ALA A 176 -24.19 1.81 7.93
N ASN A 177 -24.30 1.66 6.61
CA ASN A 177 -23.18 1.83 5.69
C ASN A 177 -22.53 3.23 5.77
N LEU A 178 -23.31 4.27 6.09
CA LEU A 178 -22.79 5.63 6.28
C LEU A 178 -21.95 5.76 7.56
N VAL A 179 -22.23 4.96 8.59
CA VAL A 179 -21.37 4.90 9.78
C VAL A 179 -20.03 4.29 9.40
N GLY A 180 -20.03 3.23 8.60
CA GLY A 180 -18.81 2.63 8.04
C GLY A 180 -17.97 3.63 7.25
N LEU A 181 -18.62 4.48 6.43
CA LEU A 181 -17.99 5.58 5.71
C LEU A 181 -17.26 6.55 6.66
N ILE A 182 -17.97 7.03 7.69
CA ILE A 182 -17.42 7.97 8.67
C ILE A 182 -16.21 7.36 9.39
N VAL A 183 -16.31 6.10 9.83
CA VAL A 183 -15.20 5.40 10.49
C VAL A 183 -13.98 5.31 9.58
N LEU A 184 -14.19 4.99 8.30
CA LEU A 184 -13.12 4.90 7.31
C LEU A 184 -12.44 6.26 7.09
N ASP A 185 -13.21 7.33 6.90
CA ASP A 185 -12.69 8.68 6.71
C ASP A 185 -11.92 9.17 7.93
N ILE A 186 -12.42 8.90 9.14
CA ILE A 186 -11.74 9.24 10.41
C ILE A 186 -10.40 8.50 10.48
N LEU A 187 -10.37 7.19 10.20
CA LEU A 187 -9.15 6.39 10.24
C LEU A 187 -8.07 6.98 9.32
N PHE A 188 -8.41 7.25 8.07
CA PHE A 188 -7.46 7.81 7.10
C PHE A 188 -7.04 9.24 7.45
N THR A 189 -7.94 10.04 8.03
CA THR A 189 -7.64 11.38 8.53
C THR A 189 -6.65 11.33 9.70
N VAL A 190 -6.84 10.40 10.64
CA VAL A 190 -5.91 10.18 11.75
C VAL A 190 -4.51 9.83 11.24
N ILE A 191 -4.40 8.96 10.22
CA ILE A 191 -3.12 8.62 9.59
C ILE A 191 -2.45 9.88 9.01
N ILE A 192 -3.18 10.73 8.28
CA ILE A 192 -2.66 12.00 7.74
C ILE A 192 -2.14 12.90 8.87
N VAL A 193 -2.90 13.05 9.95
CA VAL A 193 -2.50 13.88 11.10
C VAL A 193 -1.25 13.33 11.78
N VAL A 194 -1.16 12.02 11.97
CA VAL A 194 0.03 11.37 12.56
C VAL A 194 1.26 11.57 11.67
N VAL A 195 1.15 11.34 10.36
CA VAL A 195 2.25 11.56 9.39
C VAL A 195 2.66 13.03 9.35
N PHE A 196 1.69 13.95 9.36
CA PHE A 196 1.96 15.39 9.39
C PHE A 196 2.71 15.80 10.66
N LYS A 197 2.26 15.33 11.83
CA LYS A 197 2.86 15.63 13.13
C LYS A 197 4.19 14.91 13.38
N ASP A 198 4.54 13.87 12.60
CA ASP A 198 5.78 13.14 12.81
C ASP A 198 7.00 14.04 12.54
N ASN A 199 7.62 14.50 13.62
CA ASN A 199 8.85 15.28 13.57
C ASN A 199 10.10 14.44 13.86
N LYS A 200 9.94 13.13 14.08
CA LYS A 200 10.99 12.19 14.49
C LYS A 200 11.64 11.44 13.32
N SER A 201 11.31 11.79 12.07
CA SER A 201 11.98 11.31 10.86
C SER A 201 13.43 11.83 10.76
N GLY A 202 14.27 11.54 11.77
CA GLY A 202 15.69 11.92 11.86
C GLY A 202 16.60 11.14 10.92
N ALA A 203 16.01 10.50 9.92
CA ALA A 203 16.64 9.84 8.78
C ALA A 203 17.18 10.83 7.74
N PHE A 204 16.57 12.02 7.67
CA PHE A 204 16.82 13.00 6.63
C PHE A 204 17.42 14.26 7.24
N ALA A 205 18.58 14.67 6.73
CA ALA A 205 19.33 15.82 7.23
C ALA A 205 18.63 17.15 6.93
N LYS A 206 17.96 17.26 5.77
CA LYS A 206 17.31 18.50 5.31
C LYS A 206 15.80 18.52 5.63
N PRO A 207 15.24 19.65 6.10
CA PRO A 207 13.79 19.84 6.29
C PRO A 207 12.97 19.57 5.03
N GLU A 208 13.45 19.99 3.85
CA GLU A 208 12.75 19.84 2.57
C GLU A 208 12.53 18.38 2.18
N GLN A 209 13.55 17.54 2.42
CA GLN A 209 13.47 16.09 2.19
C GLN A 209 12.39 15.43 3.07
N ARG A 210 12.28 15.89 4.32
CA ARG A 210 11.24 15.43 5.25
C ARG A 210 9.86 15.84 4.79
N ASP A 211 9.71 17.08 4.34
CA ASP A 211 8.43 17.60 3.88
C ASP A 211 7.99 16.94 2.56
N ALA A 212 8.92 16.66 1.64
CA ALA A 212 8.65 15.91 0.41
C ALA A 212 8.19 14.47 0.73
N PHE A 213 8.84 13.79 1.68
CA PHE A 213 8.43 12.47 2.13
C PHE A 213 7.03 12.47 2.76
N LYS A 214 6.75 13.42 3.67
CA LYS A 214 5.42 13.60 4.27
C LYS A 214 4.34 13.84 3.23
N ARG A 215 4.59 14.75 2.28
CA ARG A 215 3.65 15.08 1.21
C ARG A 215 3.30 13.83 0.40
N LYS A 216 4.31 13.05 0.02
CA LYS A 216 4.12 11.81 -0.73
C LYS A 216 3.30 10.78 0.06
N ALA A 217 3.62 10.57 1.33
CA ALA A 217 2.87 9.64 2.19
C ALA A 217 1.40 10.07 2.34
N ILE A 218 1.14 11.36 2.53
CA ILE A 218 -0.22 11.93 2.60
C ILE A 218 -0.96 11.72 1.27
N HIS A 219 -0.31 12.03 0.13
CA HIS A 219 -0.90 11.82 -1.20
C HIS A 219 -1.28 10.36 -1.45
N ILE A 220 -0.41 9.42 -1.08
CA ILE A 220 -0.70 7.99 -1.27
C ILE A 220 -1.83 7.54 -0.34
N ASN A 221 -1.84 7.99 0.92
CA ASN A 221 -2.94 7.71 1.84
C ASN A 221 -4.29 8.24 1.30
N MET A 222 -4.31 9.46 0.76
CA MET A 222 -5.49 10.04 0.11
C MET A 222 -5.95 9.23 -1.11
N LEU A 223 -5.01 8.77 -1.94
CA LEU A 223 -5.31 7.94 -3.11
C LEU A 223 -5.92 6.58 -2.69
N ILE A 224 -5.35 5.93 -1.66
CA ILE A 224 -5.88 4.67 -1.13
C ILE A 224 -7.30 4.87 -0.58
N LEU A 225 -7.57 5.96 0.16
CA LEU A 225 -8.91 6.27 0.64
C LEU A 225 -9.92 6.38 -0.52
N ALA A 226 -9.61 7.20 -1.52
CA ALA A 226 -10.49 7.35 -2.68
C ALA A 226 -10.74 6.02 -3.40
N LEU A 227 -9.70 5.23 -3.63
CA LEU A 227 -9.83 3.90 -4.25
C LEU A 227 -10.67 2.95 -3.40
N ALA A 228 -10.52 2.97 -2.08
CA ALA A 228 -11.34 2.17 -1.17
C ALA A 228 -12.82 2.56 -1.28
N LEU A 229 -13.14 3.86 -1.30
CA LEU A 229 -14.51 4.34 -1.46
C LEU A 229 -15.13 3.96 -2.81
N PHE A 230 -14.38 4.10 -3.90
CA PHE A 230 -14.81 3.63 -5.22
C PHE A 230 -15.03 2.12 -5.23
N HIS A 231 -14.11 1.36 -4.65
CA HIS A 231 -14.23 -0.10 -4.58
C HIS A 231 -15.43 -0.54 -3.76
N ILE A 232 -15.67 0.03 -2.57
CA ILE A 232 -16.83 -0.34 -1.76
C ILE A 232 -18.13 0.03 -2.48
N SER A 233 -18.19 1.20 -3.12
CA SER A 233 -19.35 1.60 -3.93
C SER A 233 -19.61 0.59 -5.06
N LEU A 234 -18.56 0.21 -5.80
CA LEU A 234 -18.65 -0.80 -6.85
C LEU A 234 -19.08 -2.17 -6.30
N SER A 235 -18.54 -2.58 -5.15
CA SER A 235 -18.91 -3.84 -4.50
C SER A 235 -20.37 -3.88 -4.08
N ILE A 236 -20.94 -2.76 -3.61
CA ILE A 236 -22.37 -2.64 -3.33
C ILE A 236 -23.18 -2.78 -4.63
N TRP A 237 -22.78 -2.11 -5.71
CA TRP A 237 -23.45 -2.26 -7.01
C TRP A 237 -23.42 -3.69 -7.52
N VAL A 238 -22.24 -4.34 -7.51
CA VAL A 238 -22.08 -5.74 -7.92
C VAL A 238 -22.96 -6.68 -7.10
N ALA A 239 -23.08 -6.43 -5.80
CA ALA A 239 -23.97 -7.21 -4.94
C ALA A 239 -25.45 -6.95 -5.22
N GLY A 240 -25.84 -5.68 -5.37
CA GLY A 240 -27.23 -5.28 -5.56
C GLY A 240 -27.81 -5.54 -6.96
N THR A 241 -26.96 -5.71 -7.97
CA THR A 241 -27.37 -6.12 -9.33
C THR A 241 -27.17 -7.62 -9.58
N ASP A 242 -26.90 -8.40 -8.53
CA ASP A 242 -26.66 -9.85 -8.57
C ASP A 242 -25.53 -10.31 -9.52
N LEU A 243 -24.54 -9.45 -9.77
CA LEU A 243 -23.38 -9.72 -10.62
C LEU A 243 -22.30 -10.54 -9.88
N ARG A 244 -22.69 -11.66 -9.28
CA ARG A 244 -21.86 -12.46 -8.35
C ARG A 244 -20.51 -12.88 -8.94
N GLU A 245 -20.47 -13.14 -10.23
CA GLU A 245 -19.26 -13.56 -10.96
C GLU A 245 -18.12 -12.53 -10.88
N TYR A 246 -18.45 -11.24 -10.74
CA TYR A 246 -17.48 -10.15 -10.69
C TYR A 246 -16.97 -9.82 -9.29
N LYS A 247 -17.57 -10.40 -8.23
CA LYS A 247 -17.19 -10.13 -6.83
C LYS A 247 -15.73 -10.43 -6.57
N LEU A 248 -15.26 -11.60 -6.99
CA LEU A 248 -13.87 -12.02 -6.80
C LEU A 248 -12.89 -11.21 -7.66
N LEU A 249 -13.27 -10.91 -8.90
CA LEU A 249 -12.45 -10.13 -9.81
C LEU A 249 -12.22 -8.72 -9.27
N THR A 250 -13.30 -8.02 -8.91
CA THR A 250 -13.24 -6.63 -8.43
C THR A 250 -12.44 -6.51 -7.14
N GLN A 251 -12.60 -7.44 -6.20
CA GLN A 251 -11.82 -7.48 -4.97
C GLN A 251 -10.34 -7.78 -5.23
N SER A 252 -10.03 -8.78 -6.05
CA SER A 252 -8.64 -9.14 -6.40
C SER A 252 -7.91 -7.95 -7.04
N LEU A 253 -8.55 -7.28 -8.01
CA LEU A 253 -7.98 -6.09 -8.66
C LEU A 253 -7.72 -4.95 -7.66
N PHE A 254 -8.68 -4.67 -6.77
CA PHE A 254 -8.52 -3.66 -5.73
C PHE A 254 -7.35 -3.97 -4.80
N LEU A 255 -7.26 -5.20 -4.30
CA LEU A 255 -6.20 -5.63 -3.37
C LEU A 255 -4.81 -5.55 -4.03
N GLN A 256 -4.69 -5.99 -5.28
CA GLN A 256 -3.45 -5.86 -6.06
C GLN A 256 -3.05 -4.39 -6.24
N LEU A 257 -4.00 -3.52 -6.61
CA LEU A 257 -3.75 -2.10 -6.82
C LEU A 257 -3.27 -1.41 -5.52
N VAL A 258 -3.93 -1.69 -4.39
CA VAL A 258 -3.55 -1.14 -3.08
C VAL A 258 -2.12 -1.58 -2.71
N LEU A 259 -1.75 -2.85 -2.93
CA LEU A 259 -0.40 -3.35 -2.65
C LEU A 259 0.66 -2.67 -3.52
N VAL A 260 0.42 -2.54 -4.82
CA VAL A 260 1.34 -1.88 -5.74
C VAL A 260 1.55 -0.42 -5.35
N ILE A 261 0.47 0.31 -5.05
CA ILE A 261 0.51 1.71 -4.59
C ILE A 261 1.23 1.81 -3.24
N THR A 262 0.98 0.88 -2.32
CA THR A 262 1.64 0.83 -1.02
C THR A 262 3.14 0.59 -1.18
N ALA A 263 3.55 -0.33 -2.04
CA ALA A 263 4.97 -0.53 -2.33
C ALA A 263 5.60 0.70 -3.02
N ALA A 264 4.84 1.45 -3.81
CA ALA A 264 5.30 2.72 -4.35
C ALA A 264 5.56 3.80 -3.27
N THR A 265 4.97 3.71 -2.07
CA THR A 265 5.30 4.59 -0.94
C THR A 265 6.76 4.47 -0.49
N LEU A 266 7.37 3.30 -0.71
CA LEU A 266 8.76 3.02 -0.33
C LEU A 266 9.76 3.74 -1.24
N THR A 267 9.31 4.27 -2.39
CA THR A 267 10.18 5.04 -3.28
C THR A 267 10.51 6.40 -2.68
N LEU A 268 11.77 6.83 -2.80
CA LEU A 268 12.13 8.17 -2.38
C LEU A 268 11.58 9.25 -3.34
N PRO A 269 11.20 10.43 -2.82
CA PRO A 269 10.92 11.60 -3.65
C PRO A 269 12.12 11.95 -4.55
N LYS A 270 11.86 12.50 -5.75
CA LYS A 270 12.92 12.87 -6.71
C LYS A 270 13.83 13.97 -6.15
N GLU A 271 13.24 14.84 -5.34
CA GLU A 271 13.86 15.94 -4.60
C GLU A 271 14.97 15.45 -3.65
N MET A 272 15.03 14.16 -3.34
CA MET A 272 16.09 13.59 -2.50
C MET A 272 17.38 13.25 -3.26
N PHE A 273 17.32 13.18 -4.59
CA PHE A 273 18.48 12.91 -5.45
C PHE A 273 19.10 14.19 -6.03
N GLN A 274 18.48 15.35 -5.80
CA GLN A 274 19.04 16.64 -6.16
C GLN A 274 20.07 17.03 -5.08
N THR A 275 21.33 16.66 -5.30
CA THR A 275 22.46 17.38 -4.68
C THR A 275 22.45 18.78 -5.26
N ASP A 276 22.39 19.80 -4.40
CA ASP A 276 22.58 21.18 -4.84
C ASP A 276 23.87 21.22 -5.65
N THR A 277 23.75 21.49 -6.95
CA THR A 277 24.87 22.07 -7.70
C THR A 277 25.12 23.41 -7.03
N ILE A 278 26.06 23.41 -6.08
CA ILE A 278 26.60 24.62 -5.49
C ILE A 278 27.20 25.40 -6.66
N ALA A 279 26.57 26.51 -7.00
CA ALA A 279 27.23 27.65 -7.63
C ALA A 279 27.81 28.51 -6.51
#